data_AF-A0A9N9NIA2-F1
#
_entry.id   AF-A0A9N9NIA2-F1
#
_cell.length_a   1.000
_cell.length_b   1.000
_cell.length_c   1.000
_cell.angle_alpha   90.00
_cell.angle_beta   90.00
_cell.angle_gamma   90.00
#
_symmetry.space_group_name_H-M   'P 1'
#
loop_
_entity.id
_entity.type
_entity.pdbx_description
1 polymer ?
#
loop_
_entity_poly.entity_id
_entity_poly.type
_entity_poly.pdbx_seq_one_letter_code
_entity_poly.pdbx_strand_id
1 'polypeptide(L)'
;EYELEGSVTRANVYKNTAFETVDCEYYLTQCESNLYASQLNFLPLNVKSYMQREQISNQTHQTEAAVQDWFNKLMTQFSSRWDKITAKDTHDVGYLNGLMPDISIFKTEDVVEGAYIPLVVQTILELKVQKRHTGFFNEEKGQLIDYIRILVRQQPLRKLFAIFLSDGSYFYVMSFNRHTKEYQEYLTNLTEGLRLFYTLILRKSDFVRAIGVRSITFNFKHSHTRSRSINIRLEEFLGQGSSADVYRIKWNNRPAVIKIITDPDDSVTEREVGILKLLKNSNVQNIPEYVTHDSEKIIMYPVCKRINKKLFQAKHVRELLQILEKIHSIPIYHRDVRPSNIMLDTSTDSLILVDWGSAVHNPISEVTYEGTSTYASNNILNNDMGPYTPQPTDDLHSFVRTMYILINPLRQPKDLKSSVKIKDYWDHELNDRPLWKEMLTAADENNIE
;
A
#
# COMPACT_ATOMS: atom_id res chain seq x y z
N GLU A 1 7.25 6.03 2.74
CA GLU A 1 7.87 6.30 1.43
C GLU A 1 9.25 5.66 1.45
N TYR A 2 9.52 4.68 0.59
CA TYR A 2 10.90 4.30 0.32
C TYR A 2 11.45 5.42 -0.56
N GLU A 3 12.18 6.38 0.04
CA GLU A 3 13.16 7.14 -0.71
C GLU A 3 14.04 6.12 -1.42
N LEU A 4 14.02 6.16 -2.76
CA LEU A 4 14.91 5.37 -3.59
C LEU A 4 16.35 5.64 -3.13
N GLU A 5 16.98 4.63 -2.55
CA GLU A 5 18.42 4.62 -2.33
C GLU A 5 19.12 4.97 -3.66
N GLY A 6 20.14 5.83 -3.59
CA GLY A 6 20.81 6.53 -4.70
C GLY A 6 20.62 5.97 -6.12
N SER A 7 20.07 6.79 -7.01
CA SER A 7 20.06 6.71 -8.49
C SER A 7 20.11 5.31 -9.14
N VAL A 8 19.38 4.32 -8.62
CA VAL A 8 19.21 3.06 -9.36
C VAL A 8 18.28 3.33 -10.54
N THR A 9 18.81 3.28 -11.77
CA THR A 9 18.00 3.44 -12.99
C THR A 9 16.99 2.31 -13.13
N ARG A 10 15.88 2.54 -13.85
CA ARG A 10 14.88 1.47 -14.09
C ARG A 10 15.50 0.28 -14.81
N ALA A 11 16.45 0.53 -15.72
CA ALA A 11 17.23 -0.50 -16.37
C ALA A 11 17.99 -1.40 -15.39
N ASN A 12 18.59 -0.84 -14.34
CA ASN A 12 19.28 -1.62 -13.32
C ASN A 12 18.30 -2.40 -12.44
N VAL A 13 17.15 -1.82 -12.10
CA VAL A 13 16.08 -2.53 -11.39
C VAL A 13 15.63 -3.76 -12.17
N TYR A 14 15.37 -3.62 -13.47
CA TYR A 14 14.97 -4.74 -14.32
C TYR A 14 16.05 -5.82 -14.39
N LYS A 15 17.32 -5.45 -14.64
CA LYS A 15 18.44 -6.42 -14.71
C LYS A 15 18.64 -7.21 -13.42
N ASN A 16 18.34 -6.61 -12.27
CA ASN A 16 18.49 -7.24 -10.96
C ASN A 16 17.23 -7.97 -10.49
N THR A 17 16.16 -7.99 -11.29
CA THR A 17 14.94 -8.72 -11.01
C THR A 17 14.98 -10.06 -11.74
N ALA A 18 14.71 -11.15 -11.04
CA ALA A 18 14.62 -12.47 -11.66
C ALA A 18 13.27 -12.61 -12.40
N PHE A 19 13.33 -13.04 -13.67
CA PHE A 19 12.17 -13.30 -14.50
C PHE A 19 12.17 -14.73 -14.99
N GLU A 20 11.02 -15.38 -14.90
CA GLU A 20 10.75 -16.62 -15.63
C GLU A 20 10.13 -16.28 -17.00
N THR A 21 10.71 -16.80 -18.08
CA THR A 21 10.11 -16.66 -19.41
C THR A 21 8.99 -17.69 -19.57
N VAL A 22 7.79 -17.20 -19.89
CA VAL A 22 6.59 -18.02 -20.08
C VAL A 22 6.02 -17.80 -21.49
N ASP A 23 5.01 -18.57 -21.87
CA ASP A 23 4.28 -18.41 -23.12
C ASP A 23 2.88 -17.84 -22.90
N CYS A 24 2.08 -17.76 -23.98
CA CYS A 24 0.71 -17.28 -23.90
C CYS A 24 -0.21 -18.25 -23.12
N GLU A 25 0.07 -19.55 -23.10
CA GLU A 25 -0.76 -20.54 -22.42
C GLU A 25 -0.74 -20.33 -20.90
N TYR A 26 0.43 -19.99 -20.35
CA TYR A 26 0.58 -19.63 -18.93
C TYR A 26 -0.48 -18.62 -18.47
N TYR A 27 -0.65 -17.52 -19.21
CA TYR A 27 -1.60 -16.46 -18.86
C TYR A 27 -3.06 -16.91 -19.02
N LEU A 28 -3.34 -17.76 -20.00
CA LEU A 28 -4.68 -18.27 -20.27
C LEU A 28 -5.18 -19.21 -19.18
N THR A 29 -4.30 -19.84 -18.39
CA THR A 29 -4.67 -20.72 -17.28
C THR A 29 -5.55 -20.05 -16.22
N GLN A 30 -5.52 -18.72 -16.11
CA GLN A 30 -6.20 -17.94 -15.08
C GLN A 30 -7.49 -17.26 -15.57
N CYS A 31 -8.12 -17.77 -16.63
CA CYS A 31 -9.39 -17.25 -17.16
C CYS A 31 -10.61 -17.96 -16.56
N GLU A 32 -11.75 -17.26 -16.42
CA GLU A 32 -13.01 -17.83 -15.93
C GLU A 32 -13.69 -18.73 -17.00
N SER A 33 -13.12 -19.91 -17.24
CA SER A 33 -13.70 -21.12 -17.85
C SER A 33 -12.57 -22.01 -18.37
N ASN A 34 -12.51 -23.29 -17.96
CA ASN A 34 -11.56 -24.30 -18.46
C ASN A 34 -11.77 -24.70 -19.94
N LEU A 35 -12.32 -23.83 -20.78
CA LEU A 35 -12.33 -24.04 -22.22
C LEU A 35 -10.89 -23.82 -22.72
N TYR A 36 -10.20 -24.93 -22.92
CA TYR A 36 -8.79 -25.06 -23.32
C TYR A 36 -8.28 -24.00 -24.31
N ALA A 37 -6.97 -23.77 -24.23
CA ALA A 37 -6.10 -22.91 -25.05
C ALA A 37 -6.28 -23.02 -26.59
N SER A 38 -7.02 -23.99 -27.11
CA SER A 38 -7.38 -24.09 -28.53
C SER A 38 -8.32 -22.97 -29.02
N GLN A 39 -8.79 -22.10 -28.12
CA GLN A 39 -9.63 -20.94 -28.43
C GLN A 39 -9.01 -19.62 -27.93
N LEU A 40 -7.76 -19.31 -28.32
CA LEU A 40 -7.39 -17.90 -28.48
C LEU A 40 -8.50 -17.28 -29.34
N ASN A 41 -9.37 -16.47 -28.71
CA ASN A 41 -10.45 -15.84 -29.43
C ASN A 41 -9.81 -15.04 -30.58
N PHE A 42 -10.30 -15.28 -31.79
CA PHE A 42 -9.92 -14.44 -32.92
C PHE A 42 -10.13 -12.98 -32.52
N LEU A 43 -9.20 -12.11 -32.90
CA LEU A 43 -9.45 -10.67 -32.84
C LEU A 43 -10.83 -10.41 -33.47
N PRO A 44 -11.71 -9.64 -32.79
CA PRO A 44 -13.01 -9.29 -33.33
C PRO A 44 -12.89 -8.79 -34.77
N LEU A 45 -13.88 -9.08 -35.62
CA LEU A 45 -13.82 -8.70 -37.03
C LEU A 45 -13.58 -7.19 -37.22
N ASN A 46 -14.23 -6.35 -36.42
CA ASN A 46 -14.01 -4.90 -36.42
C ASN A 46 -12.57 -4.51 -36.07
N VAL A 47 -11.93 -5.22 -35.15
CA VAL A 47 -10.51 -5.01 -34.80
C VAL A 47 -9.59 -5.44 -35.95
N LYS A 48 -9.82 -6.61 -36.54
CA LYS A 48 -9.06 -7.07 -37.71
C LYS A 48 -9.19 -6.08 -38.88
N SER A 49 -10.42 -5.65 -39.17
CA SER A 49 -10.70 -4.66 -40.23
C SER A 49 -10.08 -3.30 -39.93
N TYR A 50 -10.02 -2.89 -38.65
CA TYR A 50 -9.31 -1.66 -38.25
C TYR A 50 -7.82 -1.80 -38.52
N MET A 51 -7.16 -2.86 -38.01
CA MET A 51 -5.72 -3.09 -38.21
C MET A 51 -5.32 -3.23 -39.69
N GLN A 52 -6.23 -3.73 -40.54
CA GLN A 52 -5.99 -3.83 -41.99
C GLN A 52 -6.08 -2.48 -42.71
N ARG A 53 -7.02 -1.61 -42.30
CA ARG A 53 -7.24 -0.29 -42.94
C ARG A 53 -6.28 0.76 -42.42
N GLU A 54 -6.14 0.81 -41.10
CA GLU A 54 -5.33 1.77 -40.37
C GLU A 54 -4.05 1.07 -39.94
N GLN A 55 -3.12 0.89 -40.87
CA GLN A 55 -1.80 0.41 -40.49
C GLN A 55 -1.04 1.54 -39.80
N ILE A 56 -0.34 1.19 -38.73
CA ILE A 56 0.77 1.99 -38.20
C ILE A 56 1.77 2.08 -39.37
N SER A 57 1.74 3.19 -40.12
CA SER A 57 2.49 3.33 -41.37
C SER A 57 3.97 3.03 -41.18
N ASN A 58 4.57 2.24 -42.08
CA ASN A 58 6.02 1.97 -42.09
C ASN A 58 6.89 3.22 -42.40
N GLN A 59 6.34 4.43 -42.28
CA GLN A 59 7.08 5.66 -42.51
C GLN A 59 8.03 5.92 -41.34
N THR A 60 9.28 6.16 -41.69
CA THR A 60 10.48 6.05 -40.85
C THR A 60 10.62 7.00 -39.65
N HIS A 61 9.56 7.72 -39.24
CA HIS A 61 9.56 8.64 -38.10
C HIS A 61 8.16 8.77 -37.48
N GLN A 62 7.61 7.69 -36.93
CA GLN A 62 6.40 7.82 -36.14
C GLN A 62 6.70 8.45 -34.78
N THR A 63 5.86 9.38 -34.36
CA THR A 63 5.92 9.97 -33.02
C THR A 63 5.18 9.07 -32.02
N GLU A 64 5.51 9.19 -30.74
CA GLU A 64 4.79 8.50 -29.65
C GLU A 64 3.29 8.84 -29.68
N ALA A 65 2.96 10.09 -29.98
CA ALA A 65 1.58 10.55 -30.17
C ALA A 65 0.83 9.82 -31.30
N ALA A 66 1.50 9.47 -32.40
CA ALA A 66 0.86 8.72 -33.48
C ALA A 66 0.53 7.27 -33.06
N VAL A 67 1.42 6.65 -32.29
CA VAL A 67 1.18 5.32 -31.69
C VAL A 67 0.04 5.41 -30.67
N GLN A 68 0.05 6.42 -29.80
CA GLN A 68 -1.01 6.71 -28.83
C GLN A 68 -2.38 6.83 -29.51
N ASP A 69 -2.51 7.70 -30.51
CA ASP A 69 -3.75 7.92 -31.25
C ASP A 69 -4.27 6.65 -31.92
N TRP A 70 -3.38 5.84 -32.49
CA TRP A 70 -3.74 4.58 -33.12
C TRP A 70 -4.28 3.58 -32.10
N PHE A 71 -3.62 3.43 -30.96
CA PHE A 71 -4.05 2.53 -29.89
C PHE A 71 -5.34 3.02 -29.22
N ASN A 72 -5.54 4.32 -29.01
CA ASN A 72 -6.79 4.87 -28.49
C ASN A 72 -8.00 4.49 -29.36
N LYS A 73 -7.86 4.64 -30.69
CA LYS A 73 -8.88 4.22 -31.67
C LYS A 73 -9.07 2.70 -31.66
N LEU A 74 -8.00 1.92 -31.57
CA LEU A 74 -8.06 0.46 -31.45
C LEU A 74 -8.80 0.02 -30.18
N MET A 75 -8.51 0.65 -29.04
CA MET A 75 -9.13 0.35 -27.75
C MET A 75 -10.64 0.66 -27.76
N THR A 76 -11.07 1.64 -28.55
CA THR A 76 -12.50 1.89 -28.80
C THR A 76 -13.15 0.71 -29.53
N GLN A 77 -12.43 0.08 -30.48
CA GLN A 77 -12.92 -1.12 -31.17
C GLN A 77 -13.04 -2.32 -30.22
N PHE A 78 -12.07 -2.52 -29.33
CA PHE A 78 -12.11 -3.59 -28.34
C PHE A 78 -13.22 -3.41 -27.30
N SER A 79 -13.35 -2.20 -26.75
CA SER A 79 -14.26 -1.90 -25.64
C SER A 79 -15.73 -2.15 -26.00
N SER A 80 -16.09 -2.13 -27.30
CA SER A 80 -17.45 -2.47 -27.77
C SER A 80 -17.94 -3.87 -27.38
N ARG A 81 -17.02 -4.80 -27.08
CA ARG A 81 -17.33 -6.19 -26.71
C ARG A 81 -17.06 -6.51 -25.24
N TRP A 82 -16.40 -5.62 -24.50
CA TRP A 82 -16.12 -5.86 -23.09
C TRP A 82 -17.32 -5.47 -22.21
N ASP A 83 -17.72 -6.37 -21.32
CA ASP A 83 -18.82 -6.15 -20.39
C ASP A 83 -18.41 -5.20 -19.25
N LYS A 84 -18.91 -3.96 -19.28
CA LYS A 84 -18.66 -2.92 -18.26
C LYS A 84 -17.19 -2.64 -18.00
N ILE A 85 -16.34 -2.80 -19.01
CA ILE A 85 -14.90 -2.46 -18.98
C ILE A 85 -14.65 -1.37 -20.01
N THR A 86 -13.75 -0.45 -19.68
CA THR A 86 -13.35 0.66 -20.55
C THR A 86 -11.83 0.82 -20.51
N ALA A 87 -11.25 1.10 -21.68
CA ALA A 87 -9.90 1.62 -21.79
C ALA A 87 -9.94 3.14 -21.75
N LYS A 88 -9.04 3.75 -20.99
CA LYS A 88 -8.92 5.19 -20.83
C LYS A 88 -7.53 5.62 -21.20
N ASP A 89 -7.47 6.68 -21.98
CA ASP A 89 -6.24 7.39 -22.24
C ASP A 89 -5.81 8.11 -20.97
N THR A 90 -4.60 7.81 -20.49
CA THR A 90 -4.06 8.31 -19.21
C THR A 90 -2.63 8.85 -19.33
N HIS A 91 -2.12 9.02 -20.55
CA HIS A 91 -0.74 9.45 -20.81
C HIS A 91 -0.36 10.84 -20.25
N ASP A 92 -1.36 11.65 -19.88
CA ASP A 92 -1.21 12.97 -19.27
C ASP A 92 -1.69 13.02 -17.80
N VAL A 93 -2.03 11.87 -17.19
CA VAL A 93 -2.59 11.82 -15.83
C VAL A 93 -1.71 11.03 -14.86
N GLY A 94 -1.06 11.77 -13.95
CA GLY A 94 -0.11 11.24 -12.96
C GLY A 94 -0.73 10.49 -11.77
N TYR A 95 -1.68 9.59 -12.01
CA TYR A 95 -2.48 8.98 -10.93
C TYR A 95 -1.79 7.81 -10.21
N LEU A 96 -0.73 7.23 -10.77
CA LEU A 96 0.08 6.20 -10.13
C LEU A 96 1.28 6.84 -9.40
N ASN A 97 1.01 7.54 -8.31
CA ASN A 97 2.03 8.28 -7.54
C ASN A 97 2.87 9.24 -8.42
N GLY A 98 2.21 9.96 -9.33
CA GLY A 98 2.86 10.88 -10.26
C GLY A 98 3.30 10.25 -11.59
N LEU A 99 3.29 8.92 -11.73
CA LEU A 99 3.51 8.28 -13.01
C LEU A 99 2.26 8.30 -13.90
N MET A 100 2.49 8.43 -15.21
CA MET A 100 1.47 8.63 -16.25
C MET A 100 1.49 7.45 -17.23
N PRO A 101 0.81 6.33 -16.93
CA PRO A 101 0.70 5.23 -17.88
C PRO A 101 -0.11 5.63 -19.11
N ASP A 102 0.24 5.13 -20.29
CA ASP A 102 -0.38 5.58 -21.54
C ASP A 102 -1.86 5.22 -21.65
N ILE A 103 -2.21 3.94 -21.45
CA ILE A 103 -3.59 3.47 -21.46
C ILE A 103 -3.86 2.61 -20.24
N SER A 104 -4.94 2.92 -19.53
CA SER A 104 -5.35 2.23 -18.32
C SER A 104 -6.75 1.61 -18.47
N ILE A 105 -6.90 0.38 -18.00
CA ILE A 105 -8.15 -0.38 -18.10
C ILE A 105 -8.89 -0.34 -16.76
N PHE A 106 -10.19 -0.07 -16.81
CA PHE A 106 -11.06 0.07 -15.64
C PHE A 106 -12.40 -0.63 -15.86
N LYS A 107 -13.19 -0.83 -14.80
CA LYS A 107 -14.64 -0.96 -15.03
C LYS A 107 -15.23 0.43 -15.29
N THR A 108 -16.27 0.46 -16.12
CA THR A 108 -16.93 1.71 -16.53
C THR A 108 -17.43 2.52 -15.33
N GLU A 109 -17.89 1.85 -14.27
CA GLU A 109 -18.41 2.48 -13.04
C GLU A 109 -17.34 3.13 -12.15
N ASP A 110 -16.07 2.81 -12.36
CA ASP A 110 -14.97 3.30 -11.52
C ASP A 110 -14.34 4.60 -12.05
N VAL A 111 -14.64 4.97 -13.28
CA VAL A 111 -14.12 6.18 -13.93
C VAL A 111 -15.23 7.23 -13.92
N VAL A 112 -15.38 7.91 -12.78
CA VAL A 112 -16.33 9.02 -12.63
C VAL A 112 -15.56 10.32 -12.81
N GLU A 113 -16.02 11.18 -13.73
CA GLU A 113 -15.47 12.53 -13.95
C GLU A 113 -13.95 12.58 -14.24
N GLY A 114 -13.38 11.50 -14.79
CA GLY A 114 -11.95 11.43 -15.12
C GLY A 114 -11.03 11.22 -13.91
N ALA A 115 -11.59 10.92 -12.73
CA ALA A 115 -10.79 10.52 -11.57
C ALA A 115 -10.34 9.06 -11.69
N TYR A 116 -9.02 8.84 -11.71
CA TYR A 116 -8.41 7.51 -11.75
C TYR A 116 -7.76 7.20 -10.41
N ILE A 117 -8.07 6.04 -9.84
CA ILE A 117 -7.56 5.62 -8.54
C ILE A 117 -6.79 4.31 -8.71
N PRO A 118 -5.53 4.19 -8.22
CA PRO A 118 -4.73 2.97 -8.34
C PRO A 118 -5.44 1.72 -7.83
N LEU A 119 -6.29 1.86 -6.81
CA LEU A 119 -7.05 0.79 -6.17
C LEU A 119 -7.96 0.02 -7.15
N VAL A 120 -8.48 0.65 -8.20
CA VAL A 120 -9.48 0.06 -9.10
C VAL A 120 -8.96 -0.25 -10.51
N VAL A 121 -7.69 0.03 -10.78
CA VAL A 121 -7.04 -0.29 -12.07
C VAL A 121 -7.06 -1.80 -12.31
N GLN A 122 -7.61 -2.20 -13.45
CA GLN A 122 -7.65 -3.59 -13.90
C GLN A 122 -6.26 -4.00 -14.43
N THR A 123 -5.74 -3.26 -15.42
CA THR A 123 -4.41 -3.45 -16.01
C THR A 123 -4.00 -2.17 -16.76
N ILE A 124 -2.77 -2.13 -17.25
CA ILE A 124 -2.14 -1.00 -17.93
C ILE A 124 -1.53 -1.50 -19.25
N LEU A 125 -1.63 -0.69 -20.29
CA LEU A 125 -0.90 -0.82 -21.55
C LEU A 125 -0.04 0.43 -21.73
N GLU A 126 1.27 0.27 -21.56
CA GLU A 126 2.27 1.27 -21.87
C GLU A 126 2.62 1.20 -23.37
N LEU A 127 2.81 2.35 -24.00
CA LEU A 127 3.10 2.52 -25.40
C LEU A 127 4.48 3.16 -25.57
N LYS A 128 5.16 2.81 -26.66
CA LYS A 128 6.45 3.38 -27.03
C LYS A 128 6.50 3.69 -28.50
N VAL A 129 7.44 4.54 -28.89
CA VAL A 129 7.73 4.81 -30.30
C VAL A 129 8.15 3.51 -30.98
N GLN A 130 7.56 3.24 -32.15
CA GLN A 130 7.88 2.07 -32.98
C GLN A 130 9.37 2.03 -33.33
N LYS A 131 10.02 0.88 -33.10
CA LYS A 131 11.47 0.73 -33.32
C LYS A 131 11.76 -0.23 -34.47
N ARG A 132 12.97 -0.08 -35.03
CA ARG A 132 13.50 -0.97 -36.08
C ARG A 132 14.15 -2.26 -35.53
N HIS A 133 14.49 -2.29 -34.24
CA HIS A 133 15.04 -3.48 -33.59
C HIS A 133 13.95 -4.25 -32.86
N THR A 134 14.23 -5.52 -32.58
CA THR A 134 13.29 -6.41 -31.91
C THR A 134 13.31 -6.20 -30.39
N GLY A 135 12.14 -6.15 -29.78
CA GLY A 135 11.99 -6.07 -28.33
C GLY A 135 12.10 -4.66 -27.73
N PHE A 136 12.30 -4.62 -26.41
CA PHE A 136 12.24 -3.40 -25.60
C PHE A 136 13.50 -3.22 -24.76
N PHE A 137 13.88 -1.97 -24.50
CA PHE A 137 15.00 -1.66 -23.63
C PHE A 137 14.69 -1.99 -22.18
N ASN A 138 15.73 -2.31 -21.41
CA ASN A 138 15.60 -2.58 -19.97
C ASN A 138 15.01 -1.39 -19.20
N GLU A 139 15.22 -0.16 -19.66
CA GLU A 139 14.62 1.04 -19.05
C GLU A 139 13.09 1.03 -19.17
N GLU A 140 12.57 0.64 -20.34
CA GLU A 140 11.13 0.54 -20.62
C GLU A 140 10.49 -0.60 -19.84
N LYS A 141 11.14 -1.76 -19.81
CA LYS A 141 10.67 -2.88 -18.98
C LYS A 141 10.76 -2.56 -17.48
N GLY A 142 11.77 -1.80 -17.05
CA GLY A 142 11.90 -1.34 -15.67
C GLY A 142 10.79 -0.38 -15.24
N GLN A 143 10.24 0.42 -16.15
CA GLN A 143 9.06 1.25 -15.89
C GLN A 143 7.82 0.40 -15.53
N LEU A 144 7.64 -0.76 -16.18
CA LEU A 144 6.56 -1.69 -15.84
C LEU A 144 6.70 -2.23 -14.40
N ILE A 145 7.93 -2.45 -13.92
CA ILE A 145 8.18 -2.84 -12.51
C ILE A 145 7.69 -1.75 -11.56
N ASP A 146 7.91 -0.47 -11.87
CA ASP A 146 7.41 0.64 -11.05
C ASP A 146 5.88 0.59 -10.95
N TYR A 147 5.18 0.40 -12.07
CA TYR A 147 3.72 0.25 -12.08
C TYR A 147 3.27 -0.95 -11.26
N ILE A 148 3.86 -2.14 -11.47
CA ILE A 148 3.52 -3.34 -10.69
C ILE A 148 3.75 -3.08 -9.20
N ARG A 149 4.86 -2.49 -8.80
CA ARG A 149 5.15 -2.18 -7.38
C ARG A 149 4.11 -1.26 -6.76
N ILE A 150 3.65 -0.25 -7.50
CA ILE A 150 2.59 0.65 -7.03
C ILE A 150 1.28 -0.14 -6.90
N LEU A 151 0.87 -0.89 -7.92
CA LEU A 151 -0.37 -1.66 -7.87
C LEU A 151 -0.35 -2.75 -6.79
N VAL A 152 0.77 -3.44 -6.61
CA VAL A 152 0.97 -4.44 -5.54
C VAL A 152 0.84 -3.79 -4.16
N ARG A 153 1.31 -2.56 -3.98
CA ARG A 153 1.10 -1.82 -2.71
C ARG A 153 -0.35 -1.38 -2.55
N GLN A 154 -0.95 -0.84 -3.60
CA GLN A 154 -2.29 -0.24 -3.55
C GLN A 154 -3.43 -1.25 -3.57
N GLN A 155 -3.18 -2.48 -4.05
CA GLN A 155 -4.17 -3.55 -4.17
C GLN A 155 -3.71 -4.80 -3.39
N PRO A 156 -3.57 -4.75 -2.05
CA PRO A 156 -2.95 -5.83 -1.28
C PRO A 156 -3.77 -7.15 -1.33
N LEU A 157 -5.08 -7.07 -1.57
CA LEU A 157 -5.96 -8.23 -1.74
C LEU A 157 -5.83 -8.94 -3.10
N ARG A 158 -5.20 -8.30 -4.09
CA ARG A 158 -5.00 -8.89 -5.43
C ARG A 158 -3.76 -9.78 -5.44
N LYS A 159 -3.91 -10.99 -6.00
CA LYS A 159 -2.86 -12.02 -6.06
C LYS A 159 -1.98 -11.93 -7.30
N LEU A 160 -2.58 -11.74 -8.47
CA LEU A 160 -1.90 -11.77 -9.77
C LEU A 160 -2.01 -10.41 -10.46
N PHE A 161 -0.92 -9.98 -11.10
CA PHE A 161 -0.83 -8.72 -11.82
C PHE A 161 -0.24 -8.97 -13.19
N ALA A 162 -0.80 -8.39 -14.25
CA ALA A 162 -0.19 -8.32 -15.57
C ALA A 162 -0.26 -6.88 -16.09
N ILE A 163 0.83 -6.42 -16.69
CA ILE A 163 0.97 -5.13 -17.37
C ILE A 163 1.56 -5.38 -18.75
N PHE A 164 1.14 -4.56 -19.71
CA PHE A 164 1.46 -4.70 -21.12
C PHE A 164 2.30 -3.53 -21.61
N LEU A 165 3.17 -3.81 -22.58
CA LEU A 165 4.02 -2.83 -23.26
C LEU A 165 3.98 -3.10 -24.77
N SER A 166 3.77 -2.07 -25.58
CA SER A 166 3.81 -2.20 -27.04
C SER A 166 4.42 -0.99 -27.73
N ASP A 167 5.07 -1.20 -28.86
CA ASP A 167 5.52 -0.14 -29.76
C ASP A 167 4.76 -0.15 -31.10
N GLY A 168 3.68 -0.93 -31.19
CA GLY A 168 2.96 -1.15 -32.44
C GLY A 168 3.57 -2.21 -33.36
N SER A 169 4.75 -2.76 -33.06
CA SER A 169 5.34 -3.92 -33.77
C SER A 169 5.36 -5.16 -32.89
N TYR A 170 5.80 -4.96 -31.66
CA TYR A 170 5.94 -6.00 -30.64
C TYR A 170 5.01 -5.74 -29.48
N PHE A 171 4.76 -6.81 -28.72
CA PHE A 171 3.93 -6.79 -27.54
C PHE A 171 4.63 -7.59 -26.45
N TYR A 172 4.78 -6.98 -25.29
CA TYR A 172 5.43 -7.55 -24.14
C TYR A 172 4.46 -7.57 -22.96
N VAL A 173 4.46 -8.68 -22.24
CA VAL A 173 3.66 -8.89 -21.03
C VAL A 173 4.63 -9.11 -19.88
N MET A 174 4.44 -8.36 -18.80
CA MET A 174 5.08 -8.60 -17.51
C MET A 174 4.00 -8.95 -16.50
N SER A 175 4.18 -10.06 -15.78
CA SER A 175 3.34 -10.37 -14.64
C SER A 175 4.11 -10.56 -13.35
N PHE A 176 3.37 -10.46 -12.25
CA PHE A 176 3.85 -10.71 -10.90
C PHE A 176 2.82 -11.51 -10.11
N ASN A 177 3.30 -12.54 -9.42
CA ASN A 177 2.52 -13.32 -8.47
C ASN A 177 2.90 -12.92 -7.05
N ARG A 178 1.96 -12.33 -6.30
CA ARG A 178 2.19 -11.90 -4.92
C ARG A 178 2.61 -13.05 -4.00
N HIS A 179 2.03 -14.23 -4.19
CA HIS A 179 2.23 -15.34 -3.27
C HIS A 179 3.64 -15.93 -3.41
N THR A 180 4.08 -16.20 -4.64
CA THR A 180 5.43 -16.72 -4.90
C THR A 180 6.48 -15.61 -4.93
N LYS A 181 6.05 -14.34 -5.08
CA LYS A 181 6.90 -13.15 -5.26
C LYS A 181 7.76 -13.20 -6.53
N GLU A 182 7.30 -13.93 -7.53
CA GLU A 182 8.01 -14.13 -8.80
C GLU A 182 7.44 -13.24 -9.90
N TYR A 183 8.32 -12.82 -10.80
CA TYR A 183 7.95 -12.16 -12.04
C TYR A 183 8.02 -13.14 -13.22
N GLN A 184 7.09 -13.00 -14.15
CA GLN A 184 7.11 -13.69 -15.43
C GLN A 184 7.10 -12.69 -16.58
N GLU A 185 7.67 -13.08 -17.71
CA GLU A 185 7.65 -12.26 -18.91
C GLU A 185 7.38 -13.06 -20.19
N TYR A 186 6.75 -12.39 -21.16
CA TYR A 186 6.48 -12.93 -22.48
C TYR A 186 6.59 -11.84 -23.55
N LEU A 187 7.43 -12.04 -24.57
CA LEU A 187 7.58 -11.17 -25.73
C LEU A 187 7.01 -11.84 -26.97
N THR A 188 6.16 -11.13 -27.72
CA THR A 188 5.53 -11.64 -28.94
C THR A 188 5.31 -10.53 -29.96
N ASN A 189 4.79 -10.90 -31.14
CA ASN A 189 4.40 -9.93 -32.16
C ASN A 189 3.08 -9.22 -31.77
N LEU A 190 2.80 -8.06 -32.38
CA LEU A 190 1.61 -7.28 -32.11
C LEU A 190 0.31 -8.09 -32.18
N THR A 191 0.12 -8.91 -33.22
CA THR A 191 -1.15 -9.61 -33.45
C THR A 191 -1.44 -10.61 -32.33
N GLU A 192 -0.43 -11.38 -31.94
CA GLU A 192 -0.57 -12.39 -30.89
C GLU A 192 -0.73 -11.74 -29.51
N GLY A 193 0.03 -10.67 -29.23
CA GLY A 193 -0.11 -9.90 -28.01
C GLY A 193 -1.48 -9.25 -27.85
N LEU A 194 -2.03 -8.67 -28.92
CA LEU A 194 -3.38 -8.10 -28.91
C LEU A 194 -4.46 -9.16 -28.70
N ARG A 195 -4.29 -10.38 -29.24
CA ARG A 195 -5.22 -11.49 -28.97
C ARG A 195 -5.19 -11.88 -27.50
N LEU A 196 -3.99 -12.03 -26.93
CA LEU A 196 -3.83 -12.34 -25.52
C LEU A 196 -4.45 -11.25 -24.64
N PHE A 197 -4.08 -9.98 -24.85
CA PHE A 197 -4.62 -8.82 -24.14
C PHE A 197 -6.15 -8.77 -24.16
N TYR A 198 -6.74 -8.87 -25.36
CA TYR A 198 -8.19 -8.87 -25.52
C TYR A 198 -8.85 -10.04 -24.80
N THR A 199 -8.26 -11.24 -24.90
CA THR A 199 -8.80 -12.46 -24.31
C THR A 199 -8.77 -12.41 -22.80
N LEU A 200 -7.67 -11.96 -22.19
CA LEU A 200 -7.54 -11.84 -20.73
C LEU A 200 -8.61 -10.91 -20.15
N ILE A 201 -8.88 -9.78 -20.79
CA ILE A 201 -9.91 -8.82 -20.36
C ILE A 201 -11.32 -9.42 -20.56
N LEU A 202 -11.61 -9.93 -21.76
CA LEU A 202 -12.92 -10.48 -22.10
C LEU A 202 -13.30 -11.66 -21.20
N ARG A 203 -12.33 -12.52 -20.87
CA ARG A 203 -12.51 -13.72 -20.04
C ARG A 203 -12.23 -13.49 -18.55
N LYS A 204 -12.17 -12.21 -18.14
CA LYS A 204 -12.06 -11.79 -16.73
C LYS A 204 -10.91 -12.47 -15.98
N SER A 205 -9.77 -12.64 -16.65
CA SER A 205 -8.60 -13.32 -16.09
C SER A 205 -8.14 -12.67 -14.79
N ASP A 206 -7.71 -13.50 -13.84
CA ASP A 206 -7.21 -13.04 -12.54
C ASP A 206 -5.95 -12.18 -12.68
N PHE A 207 -5.19 -12.32 -13.78
CA PHE A 207 -4.04 -11.45 -14.08
C PHE A 207 -4.42 -9.99 -14.33
N VAL A 208 -5.59 -9.73 -14.92
CA VAL A 208 -6.03 -8.38 -15.33
C VAL A 208 -7.23 -7.88 -14.54
N ARG A 209 -7.71 -8.64 -13.55
CA ARG A 209 -8.87 -8.27 -12.74
C ARG A 209 -8.46 -7.76 -11.36
N ALA A 210 -8.99 -6.62 -10.95
CA ALA A 210 -8.91 -6.05 -9.61
C ALA A 210 -9.86 -6.80 -8.64
N ILE A 211 -9.53 -8.06 -8.36
CA ILE A 211 -10.28 -8.94 -7.44
C ILE A 211 -10.08 -8.51 -5.99
N GLY A 212 -11.17 -8.51 -5.20
CA GLY A 212 -11.12 -8.22 -3.77
C GLY A 212 -10.91 -6.75 -3.42
N VAL A 213 -10.62 -5.89 -4.40
CA VAL A 213 -10.15 -4.52 -4.15
C VAL A 213 -11.27 -3.49 -3.93
N ARG A 214 -12.52 -3.84 -4.25
CA ARG A 214 -13.65 -2.89 -4.32
C ARG A 214 -14.43 -2.76 -3.04
N SER A 215 -14.64 -3.87 -2.35
CA SER A 215 -15.44 -3.90 -1.15
C SER A 215 -15.07 -5.07 -0.29
N ILE A 216 -15.14 -4.85 1.01
CA ILE A 216 -14.99 -5.92 1.99
C ILE A 216 -16.32 -6.16 2.70
N THR A 217 -16.60 -7.43 2.98
CA THR A 217 -17.72 -7.81 3.84
C THR A 217 -17.38 -7.45 5.28
N PHE A 218 -18.26 -6.73 5.94
CA PHE A 218 -18.17 -6.39 7.35
C PHE A 218 -19.33 -7.04 8.10
N ASN A 219 -19.02 -7.83 9.12
CA ASN A 219 -20.00 -8.66 9.83
C ASN A 219 -20.35 -8.05 11.19
N PHE A 220 -21.60 -7.67 11.41
CA PHE A 220 -22.02 -7.18 12.73
C PHE A 220 -22.18 -8.35 13.70
N LYS A 221 -21.48 -8.31 14.84
CA LYS A 221 -21.72 -9.19 15.99
C LYS A 221 -23.07 -8.82 16.64
N HIS A 222 -24.18 -9.42 16.16
CA HIS A 222 -25.48 -9.37 16.84
C HIS A 222 -25.73 -10.67 17.61
N SER A 223 -26.46 -10.59 18.73
CA SER A 223 -26.79 -11.70 19.61
C SER A 223 -27.45 -12.88 18.87
N HIS A 224 -26.79 -14.05 18.92
CA HIS A 224 -27.21 -15.44 18.73
C HIS A 224 -28.20 -15.88 17.62
N THR A 225 -28.91 -15.01 16.89
CA THR A 225 -29.94 -15.48 15.93
C THR A 225 -29.96 -14.80 14.56
N ARG A 226 -29.25 -13.68 14.33
CA ARG A 226 -29.07 -13.10 12.98
C ARG A 226 -27.74 -12.34 12.85
N SER A 227 -26.83 -12.84 12.02
CA SER A 227 -25.70 -12.05 11.52
C SER A 227 -26.19 -11.13 10.41
N ARG A 228 -25.94 -9.83 10.56
CA ARG A 228 -26.10 -8.86 9.47
C ARG A 228 -24.72 -8.58 8.91
N SER A 229 -24.57 -8.64 7.60
CA SER A 229 -23.37 -8.22 6.92
C SER A 229 -23.67 -7.05 5.99
N ILE A 230 -22.67 -6.21 5.76
CA ILE A 230 -22.70 -5.15 4.76
C ILE A 230 -21.42 -5.21 3.93
N ASN A 231 -21.49 -4.79 2.68
CA ASN A 231 -20.31 -4.61 1.85
C ASN A 231 -19.87 -3.15 1.93
N ILE A 232 -18.67 -2.91 2.44
CA ILE A 232 -18.09 -1.57 2.55
C ILE A 232 -17.17 -1.35 1.36
N ARG A 233 -17.41 -0.30 0.57
CA ARG A 233 -16.53 0.08 -0.54
C ARG A 233 -15.22 0.67 0.00
N LEU A 234 -14.10 0.16 -0.48
CA LEU A 234 -12.76 0.72 -0.20
C LEU A 234 -12.51 1.88 -1.18
N GLU A 235 -12.11 3.05 -0.67
CA GLU A 235 -11.83 4.25 -1.49
C GLU A 235 -10.35 4.41 -1.79
N GLU A 236 -9.47 4.18 -0.81
CA GLU A 236 -8.03 4.42 -0.91
C GLU A 236 -7.28 3.48 0.03
N PHE A 237 -6.14 2.96 -0.39
CA PHE A 237 -5.24 2.24 0.51
C PHE A 237 -4.33 3.25 1.22
N LEU A 238 -4.40 3.31 2.54
CA LEU A 238 -3.70 4.30 3.37
C LEU A 238 -2.34 3.79 3.86
N GLY A 239 -2.20 2.48 4.06
CA GLY A 239 -0.93 1.88 4.45
C GLY A 239 -1.06 0.45 4.95
N GLN A 240 0.08 -0.23 5.03
CA GLN A 240 0.23 -1.57 5.61
C GLN A 240 1.07 -1.46 6.88
N GLY A 241 0.55 -2.01 7.98
CA GLY A 241 1.26 -2.27 9.22
C GLY A 241 1.84 -3.68 9.27
N SER A 242 2.40 -4.07 10.41
CA SER A 242 2.87 -5.45 10.64
C SER A 242 1.74 -6.46 10.70
N SER A 243 0.57 -6.06 11.20
CA SER A 243 -0.57 -6.94 11.49
C SER A 243 -1.88 -6.54 10.80
N ALA A 244 -1.88 -5.47 9.99
CA ALA A 244 -3.09 -4.98 9.35
C ALA A 244 -2.84 -4.17 8.08
N ASP A 245 -3.79 -4.21 7.15
CA ASP A 245 -3.91 -3.29 6.02
C ASP A 245 -4.98 -2.22 6.33
N VAL A 246 -4.68 -0.96 6.02
CA VAL A 246 -5.50 0.19 6.40
C VAL A 246 -6.03 0.90 5.15
N TYR A 247 -7.32 1.19 5.14
CA TYR A 247 -8.00 1.80 4.01
C TYR A 247 -8.90 2.96 4.43
N ARG A 248 -9.08 3.90 3.51
CA ARG A 248 -10.14 4.90 3.54
C ARG A 248 -11.44 4.28 3.07
N ILE A 249 -12.53 4.59 3.76
CA ILE A 249 -13.90 4.22 3.41
C ILE A 249 -14.84 5.41 3.61
N LYS A 250 -16.07 5.30 3.11
CA LYS A 250 -17.20 6.13 3.57
C LYS A 250 -18.02 5.35 4.58
N TRP A 251 -18.11 5.87 5.80
CA TRP A 251 -18.98 5.35 6.84
C TRP A 251 -19.99 6.42 7.24
N ASN A 252 -21.29 6.13 7.12
CA ASN A 252 -22.37 7.09 7.35
C ASN A 252 -22.15 8.43 6.60
N ASN A 253 -21.77 8.36 5.32
CA ASN A 253 -21.44 9.51 4.46
C ASN A 253 -20.26 10.39 4.94
N ARG A 254 -19.48 9.95 5.93
CA ARG A 254 -18.26 10.63 6.40
C ARG A 254 -17.02 9.78 6.07
N PRO A 255 -15.89 10.39 5.62
CA PRO A 255 -14.63 9.67 5.46
C PRO A 255 -14.17 9.02 6.76
N ALA A 256 -13.92 7.71 6.73
CA ALA A 256 -13.45 6.93 7.88
C ALA A 256 -12.29 6.03 7.46
N VAL A 257 -11.65 5.43 8.46
CA VAL A 257 -10.61 4.42 8.29
C VAL A 257 -11.19 3.06 8.62
N ILE A 258 -10.85 2.04 7.82
CA ILE A 258 -11.00 0.63 8.17
C ILE A 258 -9.62 -0.02 8.24
N LYS A 259 -9.31 -0.61 9.40
CA LYS A 259 -8.13 -1.45 9.64
C LYS A 259 -8.57 -2.90 9.47
N ILE A 260 -7.97 -3.62 8.53
CA ILE A 260 -8.24 -5.03 8.21
C ILE A 260 -7.05 -5.84 8.71
N ILE A 261 -7.27 -6.68 9.70
CA ILE A 261 -6.23 -7.48 10.36
C ILE A 261 -5.83 -8.64 9.45
N THR A 262 -4.54 -8.81 9.22
CA THR A 262 -4.00 -9.77 8.24
C THR A 262 -3.88 -11.19 8.77
N ASP A 263 -3.66 -11.34 10.07
CA ASP A 263 -3.65 -12.62 10.79
C ASP A 263 -4.61 -12.52 11.98
N PRO A 264 -5.90 -12.81 11.76
CA PRO A 264 -6.92 -12.53 12.76
C PRO A 264 -6.83 -13.52 13.92
N ASP A 265 -6.30 -13.04 15.03
CA ASP A 265 -6.59 -13.58 16.35
C ASP A 265 -7.63 -12.66 17.02
N ASP A 266 -8.81 -13.20 17.33
CA ASP A 266 -9.89 -12.49 18.03
C ASP A 266 -9.36 -11.79 19.29
N SER A 267 -8.36 -12.36 19.96
CA SER A 267 -7.75 -11.80 21.16
C SER A 267 -7.05 -10.46 20.90
N VAL A 268 -6.44 -10.27 19.74
CA VAL A 268 -5.71 -9.05 19.35
C VAL A 268 -6.67 -7.94 19.00
N THR A 269 -7.69 -8.25 18.18
CA THR A 269 -8.75 -7.27 17.80
C THR A 269 -9.48 -6.75 19.03
N GLU A 270 -9.92 -7.65 19.92
CA GLU A 270 -10.67 -7.27 21.12
C GLU A 270 -9.82 -6.49 22.11
N ARG A 271 -8.50 -6.76 22.18
CA ARG A 271 -7.56 -5.98 23.00
C ARG A 271 -7.48 -4.53 22.53
N GLU A 272 -7.20 -4.30 21.24
CA GLU A 272 -7.09 -2.94 20.68
C GLU A 272 -8.41 -2.18 20.84
N VAL A 273 -9.54 -2.83 20.55
CA VAL A 273 -10.87 -2.24 20.72
C VAL A 273 -11.17 -1.92 22.19
N GLY A 274 -10.78 -2.79 23.12
CA GLY A 274 -10.92 -2.57 24.56
C GLY A 274 -10.17 -1.32 25.03
N ILE A 275 -8.92 -1.15 24.61
CA ILE A 275 -8.12 0.03 24.91
C ILE A 275 -8.73 1.29 24.29
N LEU A 276 -9.11 1.28 23.00
CA LEU A 276 -9.71 2.44 22.34
C LEU A 276 -11.01 2.90 23.03
N LYS A 277 -11.85 1.96 23.47
CA LYS A 277 -13.07 2.28 24.24
C LYS A 277 -12.74 2.88 25.59
N LEU A 278 -11.75 2.35 26.30
CA LEU A 278 -11.30 2.87 27.60
C LEU A 278 -10.75 4.29 27.48
N LEU A 279 -9.94 4.56 26.46
CA LEU A 279 -9.40 5.90 26.19
C LEU A 279 -10.52 6.92 25.89
N LYS A 280 -11.51 6.52 25.07
CA LYS A 280 -12.70 7.34 24.79
C LYS A 280 -13.47 7.67 26.07
N ASN A 281 -13.72 6.67 26.92
CA ASN A 281 -14.41 6.86 28.20
C ASN A 281 -13.62 7.74 29.18
N SER A 282 -12.30 7.76 29.06
CA SER A 282 -11.40 8.56 29.89
C SER A 282 -11.10 9.94 29.31
N ASN A 283 -11.78 10.34 28.23
CA ASN A 283 -11.66 11.62 27.53
C ASN A 283 -10.22 11.94 27.07
N VAL A 284 -9.43 10.92 26.70
CA VAL A 284 -8.11 11.12 26.11
C VAL A 284 -8.28 11.75 24.73
N GLN A 285 -7.63 12.89 24.50
CA GLN A 285 -7.64 13.58 23.19
C GLN A 285 -6.57 13.00 22.26
N ASN A 286 -6.62 13.38 20.98
CA ASN A 286 -5.55 13.07 20.02
C ASN A 286 -5.31 11.56 19.80
N ILE A 287 -6.39 10.77 19.87
CA ILE A 287 -6.41 9.33 19.59
C ILE A 287 -7.49 8.97 18.56
N PRO A 288 -7.43 7.81 17.90
CA PRO A 288 -8.49 7.36 17.01
C PRO A 288 -9.84 7.23 17.71
N GLU A 289 -10.88 7.82 17.13
CA GLU A 289 -12.24 7.60 17.60
C GLU A 289 -12.75 6.25 17.08
N TYR A 290 -12.89 5.28 17.98
CA TYR A 290 -13.52 4.00 17.68
C TYR A 290 -15.01 4.17 17.27
N VAL A 291 -15.39 3.50 16.18
CA VAL A 291 -16.77 3.49 15.66
C VAL A 291 -17.42 2.11 15.85
N THR A 292 -16.89 1.08 15.20
CA THR A 292 -17.41 -0.30 15.24
C THR A 292 -16.31 -1.29 14.83
N HIS A 293 -16.46 -2.57 15.14
CA HIS A 293 -15.56 -3.64 14.66
C HIS A 293 -16.32 -4.95 14.40
N ASP A 294 -15.72 -5.83 13.59
CA ASP A 294 -15.99 -7.27 13.55
C ASP A 294 -14.77 -8.04 14.07
N SER A 295 -14.70 -9.37 13.91
CA SER A 295 -13.56 -10.18 14.38
C SER A 295 -12.20 -9.77 13.79
N GLU A 296 -12.19 -9.16 12.60
CA GLU A 296 -10.95 -8.89 11.85
C GLU A 296 -10.83 -7.42 11.40
N LYS A 297 -11.87 -6.61 11.57
CA LYS A 297 -11.95 -5.26 10.99
C LYS A 297 -12.37 -4.24 12.02
N ILE A 298 -11.64 -3.14 12.13
CA ILE A 298 -11.95 -2.01 13.02
C ILE A 298 -12.19 -0.76 12.18
N ILE A 299 -13.30 -0.07 12.42
CA ILE A 299 -13.65 1.21 11.79
C ILE A 299 -13.45 2.34 12.80
N MET A 300 -12.75 3.40 12.36
CA MET A 300 -12.36 4.54 13.20
C MET A 300 -12.34 5.88 12.44
N TYR A 301 -12.39 6.99 13.17
CA TYR A 301 -12.13 8.35 12.67
C TYR A 301 -10.90 8.95 13.38
N PRO A 302 -10.30 10.03 12.84
CA PRO A 302 -10.44 10.57 11.49
C PRO A 302 -9.50 9.88 10.49
N VAL A 303 -9.67 10.17 9.19
CA VAL A 303 -8.68 9.78 8.17
C VAL A 303 -7.49 10.72 8.29
N CYS A 304 -6.34 10.19 8.71
CA CYS A 304 -5.13 10.96 8.94
C CYS A 304 -4.11 10.76 7.82
N LYS A 305 -3.11 11.65 7.76
CA LYS A 305 -1.90 11.47 6.94
C LYS A 305 -0.71 11.16 7.84
N ARG A 306 0.26 10.40 7.33
CA ARG A 306 1.52 10.20 8.04
C ARG A 306 2.24 11.53 8.20
N ILE A 307 2.67 11.84 9.42
CA ILE A 307 3.48 13.04 9.68
C ILE A 307 4.90 12.84 9.13
N ASN A 308 5.48 13.89 8.57
CA ASN A 308 6.86 13.90 8.09
C ASN A 308 7.57 15.17 8.56
N LYS A 309 8.88 15.26 8.32
CA LYS A 309 9.69 16.42 8.74
C LYS A 309 9.14 17.78 8.28
N LYS A 310 8.50 17.85 7.10
CA LYS A 310 7.95 19.11 6.57
C LYS A 310 6.69 19.55 7.32
N LEU A 311 5.90 18.60 7.81
CA LEU A 311 4.66 18.84 8.54
C LEU A 311 4.87 18.90 10.05
N PHE A 312 5.95 18.30 10.55
CA PHE A 312 6.25 18.21 11.98
C PHE A 312 6.65 19.58 12.57
N GLN A 313 6.07 19.92 13.73
CA GLN A 313 6.20 21.22 14.38
C GLN A 313 6.36 21.00 15.90
N ALA A 314 6.91 21.99 16.60
CA ALA A 314 7.12 21.93 18.04
C ALA A 314 5.83 21.65 18.84
N LYS A 315 4.66 22.13 18.37
CA LYS A 315 3.37 21.83 19.02
C LYS A 315 3.04 20.33 19.06
N HIS A 316 3.45 19.56 18.05
CA HIS A 316 3.20 18.13 17.98
C HIS A 316 3.99 17.36 19.04
N VAL A 317 5.17 17.86 19.43
CA VAL A 317 5.94 17.32 20.56
C VAL A 317 5.12 17.41 21.84
N ARG A 318 4.51 18.57 22.10
CA ARG A 318 3.65 18.81 23.26
C ARG A 318 2.39 17.97 23.24
N GLU A 319 1.70 17.88 22.11
CA GLU A 319 0.50 17.05 21.97
C GLU A 319 0.80 15.59 22.28
N LEU A 320 1.90 15.03 21.78
CA LEU A 320 2.27 13.64 22.07
C LEU A 320 2.60 13.43 23.56
N LEU A 321 3.33 14.37 24.20
CA LEU A 321 3.58 14.30 25.64
C LEU A 321 2.28 14.35 26.46
N GLN A 322 1.33 15.21 26.09
CA GLN A 322 0.03 15.30 26.75
C GLN A 322 -0.78 13.99 26.62
N ILE A 323 -0.69 13.30 25.48
CA ILE A 323 -1.30 11.98 25.32
C ILE A 323 -0.64 10.99 26.31
N LEU A 324 0.70 10.93 26.33
CA LEU A 324 1.46 10.00 27.18
C LEU A 324 1.18 10.26 28.67
N GLU A 325 1.27 11.51 29.12
CA GLU A 325 0.90 11.92 30.48
C GLU A 325 -0.51 11.46 30.83
N LYS A 326 -1.48 11.68 29.92
CA LYS A 326 -2.86 11.32 30.18
C LYS A 326 -3.06 9.81 30.26
N ILE A 327 -2.47 9.01 29.38
CA ILE A 327 -2.65 7.54 29.42
C ILE A 327 -1.93 6.90 30.60
N HIS A 328 -0.78 7.44 31.02
CA HIS A 328 -0.06 6.97 32.19
C HIS A 328 -0.81 7.27 33.49
N SER A 329 -1.64 8.32 33.52
CA SER A 329 -2.56 8.58 34.66
C SER A 329 -3.70 7.56 34.80
N ILE A 330 -3.99 6.78 33.76
CA ILE A 330 -5.03 5.73 33.72
C ILE A 330 -4.40 4.36 33.36
N PRO A 331 -3.45 3.89 34.17
CA PRO A 331 -2.31 3.01 33.85
C PRO A 331 -2.40 2.26 32.50
N ILE A 332 -2.36 3.00 31.39
CA ILE A 332 -2.28 2.46 30.03
C ILE A 332 -0.88 2.77 29.51
N TYR A 333 -0.22 1.75 28.97
CA TYR A 333 1.09 1.87 28.33
C TYR A 333 0.95 1.56 26.85
N HIS A 334 1.42 2.45 25.98
CA HIS A 334 1.25 2.28 24.53
C HIS A 334 2.21 1.22 23.97
N ARG A 335 3.46 1.22 24.44
CA ARG A 335 4.52 0.24 24.13
C ARG A 335 5.00 0.17 22.68
N ASP A 336 4.51 1.04 21.80
CA ASP A 336 4.96 1.13 20.40
C ASP A 336 4.93 2.57 19.89
N VAL A 337 5.43 3.50 20.70
CA VAL A 337 5.59 4.90 20.28
C VAL A 337 6.74 4.98 19.28
N ARG A 338 6.40 5.22 18.01
CA ARG A 338 7.36 5.29 16.89
C ARG A 338 6.85 6.18 15.76
N PRO A 339 7.71 6.70 14.86
CA PRO A 339 7.30 7.60 13.79
C PRO A 339 6.17 7.09 12.88
N SER A 340 6.01 5.77 12.72
CA SER A 340 4.93 5.21 11.90
C SER A 340 3.55 5.29 12.53
N ASN A 341 3.49 5.43 13.86
CA ASN A 341 2.28 5.45 14.67
C ASN A 341 1.90 6.89 15.05
N ILE A 342 2.65 7.87 14.54
CA ILE A 342 2.32 9.29 14.65
C ILE A 342 1.67 9.74 13.34
N MET A 343 0.41 10.12 13.41
CA MET A 343 -0.36 10.63 12.29
C MET A 343 -0.74 12.10 12.50
N LEU A 344 -1.17 12.76 11.44
CA LEU A 344 -1.65 14.13 11.45
C LEU A 344 -3.08 14.17 10.90
N ASP A 345 -4.03 14.65 11.70
CA ASP A 345 -5.32 15.08 11.19
C ASP A 345 -5.14 16.43 10.50
N THR A 346 -5.16 16.45 9.17
CA THR A 346 -4.95 17.66 8.39
C THR A 346 -6.10 18.66 8.50
N SER A 347 -7.26 18.27 9.04
CA SER A 347 -8.40 19.17 9.23
C SER A 347 -8.26 20.04 10.48
N THR A 348 -7.62 19.51 11.53
CA THR A 348 -7.39 20.22 12.79
C THR A 348 -5.92 20.61 13.01
N ASP A 349 -5.02 20.12 12.14
CA ASP A 349 -3.57 20.22 12.29
C ASP A 349 -3.11 19.69 13.66
N SER A 350 -3.68 18.54 14.06
CA SER A 350 -3.41 17.88 15.34
C SER A 350 -2.75 16.53 15.14
N LEU A 351 -1.76 16.22 15.97
CA LEU A 351 -1.15 14.90 16.03
C LEU A 351 -2.17 13.88 16.54
N ILE A 352 -2.20 12.68 15.95
CA ILE A 352 -2.98 11.54 16.43
C ILE A 352 -2.01 10.38 16.68
N LEU A 353 -2.01 9.84 17.90
CA LEU A 353 -1.28 8.62 18.26
C LEU A 353 -2.15 7.39 17.91
N VAL A 354 -1.72 6.62 16.92
CA VAL A 354 -2.47 5.47 16.40
C VAL A 354 -1.83 4.13 16.77
N ASP A 355 -2.52 3.04 16.46
CA ASP A 355 -2.09 1.66 16.65
C ASP A 355 -1.93 1.24 18.12
N TRP A 356 -3.07 0.92 18.73
CA TRP A 356 -3.17 0.56 20.15
C TRP A 356 -3.13 -0.96 20.36
N GLY A 357 -2.71 -1.74 19.36
CA GLY A 357 -2.69 -3.21 19.39
C GLY A 357 -1.71 -3.78 20.42
N SER A 358 -0.56 -3.13 20.63
CA SER A 358 0.46 -3.53 21.61
C SER A 358 0.23 -2.96 23.00
N ALA A 359 -0.80 -2.11 23.17
CA ALA A 359 -1.05 -1.42 24.42
C ALA A 359 -1.66 -2.34 25.49
N VAL A 360 -1.37 -2.04 26.75
CA VAL A 360 -1.91 -2.79 27.90
C VAL A 360 -2.44 -1.83 28.96
N HIS A 361 -3.48 -2.27 29.67
CA HIS A 361 -4.10 -1.53 30.77
C HIS A 361 -3.92 -2.29 32.08
N ASN A 362 -3.35 -1.61 33.07
CA ASN A 362 -3.14 -2.10 34.43
C ASN A 362 -2.55 -3.53 34.52
N PRO A 363 -1.38 -3.80 33.91
CA PRO A 363 -0.74 -5.11 33.96
C PRO A 363 -0.35 -5.45 35.40
N ILE A 364 -0.92 -6.52 35.96
CA ILE A 364 -0.67 -7.00 37.33
C ILE A 364 0.55 -7.95 37.39
N SER A 365 1.00 -8.43 36.23
CA SER A 365 2.15 -9.31 36.06
C SER A 365 3.03 -8.87 34.90
N GLU A 366 4.21 -9.47 34.78
CA GLU A 366 5.04 -9.32 33.61
C GLU A 366 4.29 -9.74 32.33
N VAL A 367 4.58 -9.04 31.24
CA VAL A 367 3.99 -9.25 29.92
C VAL A 367 5.10 -9.39 28.89
N THR A 368 4.83 -10.14 27.81
CA THR A 368 5.73 -10.20 26.65
C THR A 368 5.76 -8.85 25.95
N TYR A 369 6.95 -8.43 25.49
CA TYR A 369 7.10 -7.22 24.68
C TYR A 369 6.57 -7.44 23.26
N GLU A 370 5.71 -6.54 22.81
CA GLU A 370 5.02 -6.56 21.50
C GLU A 370 5.24 -5.27 20.70
N GLY A 371 6.14 -4.40 21.18
CA GLY A 371 6.50 -3.16 20.49
C GLY A 371 7.58 -3.37 19.44
N THR A 372 7.93 -2.29 18.75
CA THR A 372 9.05 -2.28 17.81
C THR A 372 10.37 -2.21 18.59
N SER A 373 11.21 -3.23 18.46
CA SER A 373 12.49 -3.33 19.19
C SER A 373 13.40 -2.12 19.00
N THR A 374 13.42 -1.55 17.80
CA THR A 374 14.25 -0.39 17.45
C THR A 374 13.99 0.83 18.32
N TYR A 375 12.79 0.99 18.89
CA TYR A 375 12.43 2.16 19.71
C TYR A 375 12.36 1.83 21.21
N ALA A 376 12.48 0.55 21.59
CA ALA A 376 12.31 0.03 22.95
C ALA A 376 13.29 0.62 23.97
N SER A 377 12.85 0.96 25.18
CA SER A 377 13.69 1.55 26.23
C SER A 377 14.93 0.72 26.58
N ASN A 378 15.90 1.35 27.26
CA ASN A 378 17.08 0.64 27.74
C ASN A 378 16.73 -0.51 28.71
N ASN A 379 15.64 -0.38 29.47
CA ASN A 379 15.15 -1.45 30.34
C ASN A 379 14.76 -2.69 29.52
N ILE A 380 13.99 -2.52 28.44
CA ILE A 380 13.60 -3.60 27.53
C ILE A 380 14.82 -4.22 26.83
N LEU A 381 15.72 -3.38 26.32
CA LEU A 381 16.90 -3.84 25.58
C LEU A 381 17.89 -4.59 26.49
N ASN A 382 18.09 -4.14 27.72
CA ASN A 382 18.96 -4.81 28.69
C ASN A 382 18.38 -6.17 29.14
N ASN A 383 17.04 -6.32 29.11
CA ASN A 383 16.36 -7.59 29.35
C ASN A 383 16.18 -8.45 28.08
N ASP A 384 16.86 -8.09 26.98
CA ASP A 384 16.80 -8.77 25.68
C ASP A 384 15.37 -9.09 25.19
N MET A 385 14.46 -8.11 25.33
CA MET A 385 13.04 -8.24 24.94
C MET A 385 12.26 -9.31 25.71
N GLY A 386 12.78 -9.77 26.86
CA GLY A 386 12.11 -10.71 27.75
C GLY A 386 10.84 -10.13 28.40
N PRO A 387 10.07 -10.96 29.14
CA PRO A 387 8.94 -10.50 29.93
C PRO A 387 9.34 -9.35 30.87
N TYR A 388 8.46 -8.36 31.00
CA TYR A 388 8.74 -7.15 31.79
C TYR A 388 7.45 -6.58 32.37
N THR A 389 7.58 -5.72 33.38
CA THR A 389 6.48 -4.89 33.89
C THR A 389 6.52 -3.54 33.18
N PRO A 390 5.49 -3.17 32.40
CA PRO A 390 5.48 -1.90 31.68
C PRO A 390 5.47 -0.68 32.60
N GLN A 391 6.26 0.33 32.23
CA GLN A 391 6.38 1.58 32.96
C GLN A 391 6.21 2.80 32.05
N PRO A 392 5.82 3.98 32.60
CA PRO A 392 5.75 5.23 31.84
C PRO A 392 7.07 5.57 31.12
N THR A 393 8.19 5.29 31.78
CA THR A 393 9.56 5.51 31.30
C THR A 393 9.84 4.77 29.98
N ASP A 394 9.21 3.61 29.75
CA ASP A 394 9.38 2.85 28.51
C ASP A 394 8.80 3.59 27.29
N ASP A 395 7.62 4.19 27.45
CA ASP A 395 6.99 5.02 26.43
C ASP A 395 7.74 6.36 26.26
N LEU A 396 8.27 6.95 27.35
CA LEU A 396 9.04 8.20 27.29
C LEU A 396 10.38 8.03 26.57
N HIS A 397 11.10 6.93 26.77
CA HIS A 397 12.29 6.60 25.97
C HIS A 397 11.95 6.49 24.47
N SER A 398 10.86 5.79 24.18
CA SER A 398 10.34 5.61 22.82
C SER A 398 9.94 6.95 22.20
N PHE A 399 9.35 7.85 22.99
CA PHE A 399 9.04 9.23 22.61
C PHE A 399 10.29 10.02 22.19
N VAL A 400 11.34 10.04 23.02
CA VAL A 400 12.58 10.80 22.71
C VAL A 400 13.17 10.34 21.37
N ARG A 401 13.26 9.02 21.18
CA ARG A 401 13.75 8.40 19.94
C ARG A 401 12.86 8.71 18.75
N THR A 402 11.53 8.73 18.94
CA THR A 402 10.57 9.10 17.91
C THR A 402 10.75 10.55 17.47
N MET A 403 10.87 11.48 18.42
CA MET A 403 11.10 12.91 18.13
C MET A 403 12.41 13.11 17.37
N TYR A 404 13.48 12.42 17.78
CA TYR A 404 14.77 12.46 17.11
C TYR A 404 14.66 12.08 15.63
N ILE A 405 13.97 10.99 15.31
CA ILE A 405 13.81 10.51 13.92
C ILE A 405 12.87 11.39 13.10
N LEU A 406 11.79 11.92 13.68
CA LEU A 406 10.91 12.84 12.95
C LEU A 406 11.65 14.11 12.51
N ILE A 407 12.60 14.59 13.32
CA ILE A 407 13.45 15.75 12.99
C ILE A 407 14.61 15.35 12.06
N ASN A 408 15.10 14.11 12.18
CA ASN A 408 16.26 13.58 11.45
C ASN A 408 15.91 12.29 10.67
N PRO A 409 15.04 12.34 9.64
CA PRO A 409 14.57 11.15 8.96
C PRO A 409 15.69 10.34 8.29
N LEU A 410 16.75 11.00 7.83
CA LEU A 410 17.93 10.33 7.25
C LEU A 410 18.73 9.51 8.26
N ARG A 411 18.51 9.74 9.56
CA ARG A 411 19.12 8.96 10.64
C ARG A 411 18.31 7.71 10.96
N GLN A 412 17.15 7.45 10.35
CA GLN A 412 16.31 6.29 10.70
C GLN A 412 17.14 4.99 10.77
N PRO A 413 17.06 4.22 11.87
CA PRO A 413 17.87 3.01 12.01
C PRO A 413 17.49 1.98 10.94
N LYS A 414 18.49 1.40 10.28
CA LYS A 414 18.32 0.37 9.25
C LYS A 414 18.98 -0.93 9.71
N ASP A 415 18.28 -2.05 9.55
CA ASP A 415 18.81 -3.42 9.71
C ASP A 415 19.47 -3.74 11.07
N LEU A 416 18.99 -3.13 12.16
CA LEU A 416 19.44 -3.45 13.52
C LEU A 416 18.68 -4.67 14.06
N LYS A 417 19.41 -5.78 14.27
CA LYS A 417 18.82 -7.10 14.62
C LYS A 417 19.06 -7.57 16.06
N SER A 418 19.86 -6.89 16.86
CA SER A 418 20.14 -7.28 18.24
C SER A 418 20.00 -6.11 19.21
N SER A 419 19.58 -6.40 20.43
CA SER A 419 19.38 -5.42 21.51
C SER A 419 20.62 -4.57 21.76
N VAL A 420 21.81 -5.19 21.72
CA VAL A 420 23.11 -4.51 21.85
C VAL A 420 23.32 -3.49 20.72
N LYS A 421 23.10 -3.87 19.46
CA LYS A 421 23.28 -2.95 18.32
C LYS A 421 22.30 -1.79 18.33
N ILE A 422 21.06 -2.04 18.78
CA ILE A 422 20.03 -1.01 18.93
C ILE A 422 20.46 -0.01 20.01
N LYS A 423 20.96 -0.51 21.15
CA LYS A 423 21.46 0.31 22.23
C LYS A 423 22.67 1.16 21.81
N ASP A 424 23.70 0.53 21.23
CA ASP A 424 24.91 1.21 20.75
C ASP A 424 24.57 2.33 19.75
N TYR A 425 23.60 2.08 18.87
CA TYR A 425 23.11 3.07 17.92
C TYR A 425 22.50 4.28 18.63
N TRP A 426 21.60 4.08 19.61
CA TRP A 426 20.97 5.19 20.31
C TRP A 426 21.92 5.94 21.23
N ASP A 427 22.84 5.21 21.87
CA ASP A 427 23.89 5.82 22.68
C ASP A 427 24.76 6.74 21.83
N HIS A 428 25.16 6.28 20.63
CA HIS A 428 25.92 7.09 19.69
C HIS A 428 25.14 8.32 19.19
N GLU A 429 23.85 8.15 18.86
CA GLU A 429 23.06 9.23 18.26
C GLU A 429 22.61 10.28 19.29
N LEU A 430 22.40 9.92 20.55
CA LEU A 430 21.76 10.80 21.55
C LEU A 430 22.70 11.28 22.67
N ASN A 431 23.66 10.47 23.15
CA ASN A 431 24.40 10.80 24.38
C ASN A 431 25.38 11.97 24.24
N ASP A 432 25.92 12.20 23.05
CA ASP A 432 26.83 13.34 22.79
C ASP A 432 26.08 14.62 22.38
N ARG A 433 24.73 14.61 22.45
CA ARG A 433 23.89 15.75 22.08
C ARG A 433 23.15 16.28 23.32
N PRO A 434 23.51 17.48 23.83
CA PRO A 434 23.01 17.97 25.13
C PRO A 434 21.49 17.90 25.30
N LEU A 435 20.72 18.41 24.32
CA LEU A 435 19.26 18.40 24.36
C LEU A 435 18.68 16.97 24.47
N TRP A 436 19.16 16.05 23.65
CA TRP A 436 18.62 14.69 23.62
C TRP A 436 19.01 13.90 24.86
N LYS A 437 20.23 14.12 25.36
CA LYS A 437 20.68 13.57 26.64
C LYS A 437 19.81 14.07 27.80
N GLU A 438 19.53 15.37 27.86
CA GLU A 438 18.64 15.96 28.87
C GLU A 438 17.23 15.34 28.80
N MET A 439 16.66 15.20 27.60
CA MET A 439 15.37 14.56 27.42
C MET A 439 15.37 13.07 27.82
N LEU A 440 16.46 12.33 27.58
CA LEU A 440 16.60 10.95 28.04
C LEU A 440 16.69 10.87 29.57
N THR A 441 17.45 11.76 30.21
CA THR A 441 17.53 11.84 31.67
C THR A 441 16.16 12.18 32.28
N ALA A 442 15.42 13.12 31.69
CA ALA A 442 14.04 13.41 32.11
C ALA A 442 13.13 12.18 31.94
N ALA A 443 13.27 11.43 30.83
CA ALA A 443 12.53 10.19 30.62
C ALA A 443 12.87 9.10 31.64
N ASP A 444 14.13 8.96 32.06
CA ASP A 444 14.57 8.03 33.12
C ASP A 444 13.94 8.40 34.48
N GLU A 445 13.81 9.69 34.76
CA GLU A 445 13.21 10.24 35.99
C GLU A 445 11.68 10.29 35.95
N ASN A 446 11.07 9.87 34.83
CA ASN A 446 9.64 10.05 34.56
C ASN A 446 9.19 11.52 34.71
N ASN A 447 10.07 12.46 34.35
CA ASN A 447 9.79 13.89 34.36
C ASN A 447 9.30 14.36 32.98
N ILE A 448 8.07 14.87 32.93
CA ILE A 448 7.42 15.35 31.70
C ILE A 448 7.54 16.89 31.56
N GLU A 449 7.73 17.62 32.66
CA GLU A 449 7.96 19.08 32.67
C GLU A 449 9.37 19.42 32.15
#